data_AF-A0A7K1A9E5-F1
#
_entry.id   AF-A0A7K1A9E5-F1
#
_cell.length_a   1.000
_cell.length_b   1.000
_cell.length_c   1.000
_cell.angle_alpha   90.00
_cell.angle_beta   90.00
_cell.angle_gamma   90.00
#
_symmetry.space_group_name_H-M   'P 1'
#
loop_
_entity.id
_entity.type
_entity.pdbx_description
1 polymer ?
#
loop_
_entity_poly.entity_id
_entity_poly.type
_entity_poly.pdbx_seq_one_letter_code
_entity_poly.pdbx_strand_id
1 'polypeptide(L)'
;LSNADYAFPLAFVPLALGFTPNWMAVFALMAWSLAKHTYDAIQDIEEDSFVEIKTTAVFLGAKKSLIWVGFWWLVSTVLFAFVNIPLSIANAAYAGWLIWLIQRNDSGENAKRVYKYSVAYPYVVGTVAGVQLVAWIVFESLKLL
;
A
#
# COMPACT_ATOMS: atom_id res chain seq x y z
N LEU A 1 8.19 1.44 15.81
CA LEU A 1 8.43 1.20 14.38
C LEU A 1 7.13 1.47 13.66
N SER A 2 7.20 2.22 12.57
CA SER A 2 6.03 2.62 11.80
C SER A 2 5.75 1.55 10.76
N ASN A 3 4.51 1.37 10.32
CA ASN A 3 4.20 0.43 9.22
C ASN A 3 4.88 0.82 7.90
N ALA A 4 5.42 2.04 7.79
CA ALA A 4 6.35 2.40 6.71
C ALA A 4 7.54 1.42 6.62
N ASP A 5 7.99 0.85 7.74
CA ASP A 5 9.13 -0.06 7.81
C ASP A 5 8.86 -1.42 7.13
N TYR A 6 7.63 -1.72 6.70
CA TYR A 6 7.36 -2.90 5.86
C TYR A 6 8.10 -2.88 4.52
N ALA A 7 8.55 -1.71 4.06
CA ALA A 7 9.38 -1.59 2.86
C ALA A 7 10.87 -1.88 3.11
N PHE A 8 11.30 -2.02 4.37
CA PHE A 8 12.71 -2.14 4.73
C PHE A 8 13.43 -3.31 4.04
N PRO A 9 12.80 -4.49 3.79
CA PRO A 9 13.40 -5.55 2.98
C PRO A 9 13.87 -5.11 1.60
N LEU A 10 13.21 -4.14 0.96
CA LEU A 10 13.64 -3.61 -0.34
C LEU A 10 14.91 -2.76 -0.26
N ALA A 11 15.26 -2.24 0.93
CA ALA A 11 16.46 -1.45 1.14
C ALA A 11 17.60 -2.31 1.71
N PHE A 12 17.35 -3.05 2.80
CA PHE A 12 18.44 -3.72 3.51
C PHE A 12 19.01 -4.91 2.74
N VAL A 13 18.19 -5.67 1.99
CA VAL A 13 18.68 -6.85 1.24
C VAL A 13 19.66 -6.45 0.14
N PRO A 14 19.36 -5.49 -0.76
CA PRO A 14 20.34 -5.04 -1.75
C PRO A 14 21.59 -4.46 -1.10
N LEU A 15 21.45 -3.62 -0.06
CA LEU A 15 22.59 -3.03 0.64
C LEU A 15 23.52 -4.08 1.26
N ALA A 16 22.95 -5.10 1.91
CA ALA A 16 23.71 -6.20 2.50
C ALA A 16 24.49 -7.01 1.45
N LEU A 17 24.02 -7.01 0.20
CA LEU A 17 24.66 -7.66 -0.93
C LEU A 17 25.58 -6.73 -1.74
N GLY A 18 25.79 -5.49 -1.29
CA GLY A 18 26.66 -4.50 -1.96
C GLY A 18 26.02 -3.82 -3.17
N PHE A 19 24.69 -3.90 -3.34
CA PHE A 19 23.94 -3.24 -4.40
C PHE A 19 23.23 -1.99 -3.90
N THR A 20 23.10 -0.99 -4.77
CA THR A 20 22.26 0.19 -4.49
C THR A 20 20.78 -0.17 -4.64
N PRO A 21 19.93 0.02 -3.61
CA PRO A 21 18.49 -0.19 -3.72
C PRO A 21 17.85 0.74 -4.75
N ASN A 22 16.73 0.30 -5.32
CA ASN A 22 15.84 1.24 -6.00
C ASN A 22 15.09 2.07 -4.95
N TRP A 23 15.66 3.22 -4.58
CA TRP A 23 15.10 4.11 -3.55
C TRP A 23 13.70 4.63 -3.89
N MET A 24 13.37 4.78 -5.17
CA MET A 24 12.01 5.15 -5.58
C MET A 24 11.02 4.05 -5.19
N ALA A 25 11.35 2.77 -5.42
CA ALA A 25 10.52 1.63 -5.03
C ALA A 25 10.39 1.51 -3.50
N VAL A 26 11.49 1.75 -2.76
CA VAL A 26 11.48 1.78 -1.29
C VAL A 26 10.51 2.85 -0.78
N PHE A 27 10.68 4.10 -1.21
CA PHE A 27 9.80 5.20 -0.75
C PHE A 27 8.35 5.05 -1.22
N ALA A 28 8.13 4.52 -2.42
CA ALA A 28 6.79 4.20 -2.92
C ALA A 28 6.08 3.21 -1.99
N LEU A 29 6.77 2.15 -1.57
CA LEU A 29 6.20 1.13 -0.69
C LEU A 29 6.07 1.63 0.76
N MET A 30 6.98 2.48 1.24
CA MET A 30 6.83 3.13 2.56
C MET A 30 5.56 4.01 2.60
N ALA A 31 5.37 4.85 1.58
CA ALA A 31 4.18 5.69 1.45
C ALA A 31 2.90 4.85 1.34
N TRP A 32 2.95 3.76 0.55
CA TRP A 32 1.84 2.82 0.44
C TRP A 32 1.47 2.19 1.78
N SER A 33 2.46 1.69 2.54
CA SER A 33 2.25 1.01 3.82
C SER A 33 1.72 1.96 4.90
N LEU A 34 2.17 3.22 4.90
CA LEU A 34 1.66 4.26 5.81
C LEU A 34 0.16 4.51 5.58
N ALA A 35 -0.23 4.67 4.31
CA ALA A 35 -1.63 4.81 3.92
C ALA A 35 -2.44 3.56 4.27
N LYS A 36 -1.93 2.38 3.91
CA LYS A 36 -2.59 1.09 4.12
C LYS A 36 -2.92 0.86 5.60
N HIS A 37 -1.97 1.14 6.49
CA HIS A 37 -2.19 1.00 7.93
C HIS A 37 -3.30 1.91 8.44
N THR A 38 -3.34 3.17 7.97
CA THR A 38 -4.40 4.11 8.35
C THR A 38 -5.75 3.69 7.78
N TYR A 39 -5.78 3.20 6.54
CA TYR A 39 -7.01 2.73 5.90
C TYR A 39 -7.60 1.51 6.63
N ASP A 40 -6.76 0.53 6.98
CA ASP A 40 -7.20 -0.67 7.69
C ASP A 40 -7.76 -0.35 9.08
N ALA A 41 -7.15 0.61 9.78
CA ALA A 41 -7.59 1.05 11.09
C ALA A 41 -8.96 1.77 11.07
N ILE A 42 -9.50 2.15 9.90
CA ILE A 42 -10.83 2.79 9.82
C ILE A 42 -11.93 1.87 10.36
N GLN A 43 -11.81 0.55 10.15
CA GLN A 43 -12.83 -0.40 10.60
C GLN A 43 -12.89 -0.54 12.13
N ASP A 44 -11.80 -0.20 12.81
CA ASP A 44 -11.60 -0.43 14.25
C ASP A 44 -11.70 0.87 15.05
N ILE A 45 -12.14 1.99 14.44
CA ILE A 45 -12.18 3.31 15.11
C ILE A 45 -13.00 3.27 16.41
N GLU A 46 -14.17 2.61 16.40
CA GLU A 46 -15.06 2.55 17.56
C GLU A 46 -14.45 1.69 18.67
N GLU A 47 -13.93 0.52 18.32
CA GLU A 47 -13.26 -0.40 19.24
C GLU A 47 -11.99 0.22 19.85
N ASP A 48 -11.10 0.77 19.01
CA ASP A 48 -9.86 1.41 19.44
C ASP A 48 -10.15 2.62 20.34
N SER A 49 -11.16 3.43 19.99
CA SER A 49 -11.58 4.56 20.81
C SER A 49 -12.15 4.12 22.16
N PHE A 50 -12.88 3.00 22.21
CA PHE A 50 -13.47 2.48 23.44
C PHE A 50 -12.40 2.04 24.46
N VAL A 51 -11.26 1.52 23.97
CA VAL A 51 -10.12 1.14 24.82
C VAL A 51 -9.00 2.19 24.87
N GLU A 52 -9.28 3.42 24.44
CA GLU A 52 -8.36 4.57 24.46
C GLU A 52 -7.06 4.40 23.63
N ILE A 53 -7.06 3.52 22.63
CA ILE A 53 -5.95 3.39 21.66
C ILE A 53 -6.03 4.56 20.67
N LYS A 54 -4.96 5.37 20.63
CA LYS A 54 -4.86 6.52 19.71
C LYS A 54 -4.15 6.11 18.42
N THR A 55 -4.93 5.69 17.42
CA THR A 55 -4.45 5.53 16.04
C THR A 55 -4.66 6.81 15.24
N THR A 56 -3.99 6.93 14.09
CA THR A 56 -4.25 8.00 13.11
C THR A 56 -5.72 8.01 12.71
N ALA A 57 -6.35 6.84 12.55
CA ALA A 57 -7.75 6.71 12.20
C ALA A 57 -8.69 7.20 13.30
N VAL A 58 -8.42 6.85 14.57
CA VAL A 58 -9.18 7.37 15.73
C VAL A 58 -9.05 8.89 15.83
N PHE A 59 -7.85 9.43 15.65
CA PHE A 59 -7.61 10.88 15.73
C PHE A 59 -8.33 11.66 14.61
N LEU A 60 -8.33 11.13 13.38
CA LEU A 60 -8.89 11.80 12.21
C LEU A 60 -10.38 11.52 12.00
N GLY A 61 -10.88 10.37 12.45
CA GLY A 61 -12.15 9.79 12.03
C GLY A 61 -12.12 9.30 10.58
N ALA A 62 -13.16 8.59 10.13
CA ALA A 62 -13.20 7.94 8.82
C ALA A 62 -12.96 8.91 7.63
N LYS A 63 -13.70 10.03 7.57
CA LYS A 63 -13.63 10.97 6.43
C LYS A 63 -12.25 11.60 6.24
N LYS A 64 -11.64 12.12 7.31
CA LYS A 64 -10.31 12.73 7.22
C LYS A 64 -9.21 11.67 7.03
N SER A 65 -9.43 10.45 7.53
CA SER A 65 -8.56 9.31 7.23
C SER A 65 -8.54 9.00 5.74
N LEU A 66 -9.67 9.09 5.02
CA LEU A 66 -9.66 8.90 3.56
C LEU A 66 -8.84 9.97 2.82
N ILE A 67 -8.83 11.22 3.30
CA ILE A 67 -7.98 12.28 2.71
C ILE A 67 -6.50 11.95 2.95
N TRP A 68 -6.14 11.57 4.18
CA TRP A 68 -4.79 11.16 4.54
C TRP A 68 -4.31 9.96 3.71
N VAL A 69 -5.13 8.93 3.62
CA VAL A 69 -4.87 7.72 2.83
C VAL A 69 -4.74 8.07 1.34
N GLY A 70 -5.67 8.86 0.80
CA GLY A 70 -5.64 9.28 -0.60
C GLY A 70 -4.38 10.07 -0.96
N PHE A 71 -3.94 10.98 -0.10
CA PHE A 71 -2.68 11.70 -0.29
C PHE A 71 -1.49 10.75 -0.37
N TRP A 72 -1.32 9.85 0.61
CA TRP A 72 -0.17 8.95 0.65
C TRP A 72 -0.20 7.86 -0.44
N TRP A 73 -1.38 7.36 -0.82
CA TRP A 73 -1.51 6.48 -1.99
C TRP A 73 -1.27 7.20 -3.31
N LEU A 74 -1.59 8.50 -3.41
CA LEU A 74 -1.21 9.30 -4.58
C LEU A 74 0.31 9.47 -4.66
N VAL A 75 0.97 9.82 -3.55
CA VAL A 75 2.44 9.89 -3.47
C VAL A 75 3.06 8.56 -3.88
N SER A 76 2.57 7.44 -3.32
CA SER A 76 3.02 6.10 -3.68
C SER A 76 2.83 5.80 -5.17
N THR A 77 1.67 6.15 -5.74
CA THR A 77 1.38 5.98 -7.17
C THR A 77 2.38 6.74 -8.04
N VAL A 78 2.63 8.01 -7.73
CA VAL A 78 3.59 8.84 -8.48
C VAL A 78 4.99 8.23 -8.43
N LEU A 79 5.44 7.77 -7.26
CA LEU A 79 6.74 7.11 -7.12
C LEU A 79 6.80 5.77 -7.88
N PHE A 80 5.74 4.96 -7.83
CA PHE A 80 5.67 3.74 -8.64
C PHE A 80 5.69 4.02 -10.13
N ALA A 81 5.19 5.16 -10.62
CA ALA A 81 5.24 5.49 -12.05
C ALA A 81 6.68 5.64 -12.56
N PHE A 82 7.63 6.07 -11.72
CA PHE A 82 9.07 6.13 -12.04
C PHE A 82 9.75 4.75 -12.02
N VAL A 83 9.09 3.72 -11.47
CA VAL A 83 9.62 2.36 -11.34
C VAL A 83 8.99 1.44 -12.39
N ASN A 84 7.66 1.45 -12.48
CA ASN A 84 6.88 0.53 -13.32
C ASN A 84 5.47 1.11 -13.56
N ILE A 85 5.18 1.49 -14.80
CA ILE A 85 3.89 2.10 -15.18
C ILE A 85 2.70 1.15 -14.93
N PRO A 86 2.72 -0.15 -15.33
CA PRO A 86 1.63 -1.07 -15.04
C PRO A 86 1.31 -1.19 -13.54
N LEU A 87 2.35 -1.27 -12.69
CA LEU A 87 2.21 -1.29 -11.24
C LEU A 87 1.58 0.00 -10.71
N SER A 88 2.03 1.15 -11.21
CA SER A 88 1.45 2.45 -10.85
C SER A 88 -0.04 2.52 -11.16
N ILE A 89 -0.45 2.08 -12.35
CA ILE A 89 -1.86 2.07 -12.76
C ILE A 89 -2.67 1.12 -11.88
N ALA A 90 -2.17 -0.09 -11.64
CA ALA A 90 -2.83 -1.07 -10.78
C ALA A 90 -3.00 -0.53 -9.34
N ASN A 91 -1.97 0.12 -8.81
CA ASN A 91 -2.01 0.78 -7.51
C ASN A 91 -3.08 1.88 -7.46
N ALA A 92 -3.06 2.80 -8.42
CA ALA A 92 -4.02 3.91 -8.49
C ALA A 92 -5.47 3.42 -8.58
N ALA A 93 -5.73 2.42 -9.43
CA ALA A 93 -7.06 1.85 -9.63
C ALA A 93 -7.57 1.17 -8.35
N TYR A 94 -6.75 0.35 -7.69
CA TYR A 94 -7.15 -0.36 -6.48
C TYR A 94 -7.34 0.60 -5.29
N ALA A 95 -6.40 1.54 -5.10
CA ALA A 95 -6.49 2.59 -4.10
C ALA A 95 -7.78 3.42 -4.27
N GLY A 96 -8.04 3.90 -5.49
CA GLY A 96 -9.23 4.68 -5.81
C GLY A 96 -10.52 3.92 -5.55
N TRP A 97 -10.56 2.62 -5.90
CA TRP A 97 -11.71 1.76 -5.64
C TRP A 97 -11.98 1.57 -4.14
N LEU A 98 -10.94 1.32 -3.34
CA LEU A 98 -11.07 1.20 -1.89
C LEU A 98 -11.57 2.50 -1.23
N ILE A 99 -10.98 3.64 -1.60
CA ILE A 99 -11.43 4.95 -1.11
C ILE A 99 -12.90 5.17 -1.47
N TRP A 100 -13.29 4.86 -2.71
CA TRP A 100 -14.66 5.00 -3.17
C TRP A 100 -15.65 4.14 -2.35
N LEU A 101 -15.28 2.92 -1.96
CA LEU A 101 -16.12 2.02 -1.16
C LEU A 101 -16.46 2.60 0.22
N ILE A 102 -15.49 3.19 0.92
CA ILE A 102 -15.73 3.83 2.23
C ILE A 102 -16.39 5.21 2.04
N GLN A 103 -16.02 5.97 1.02
CA GLN A 103 -16.62 7.29 0.76
C GLN A 103 -18.14 7.21 0.53
N ARG A 104 -18.62 6.10 -0.04
CA ARG A 104 -20.06 5.84 -0.24
C ARG A 104 -20.83 5.61 1.05
N ASN A 105 -20.18 5.05 2.07
CA ASN A 105 -20.75 4.78 3.38
C ASN A 105 -19.61 4.64 4.38
N ASP A 106 -19.39 5.65 5.22
CA ASP A 106 -18.28 5.71 6.16
C ASP A 106 -18.62 5.10 7.53
N SER A 107 -19.70 4.30 7.63
CA SER A 107 -20.04 3.58 8.85
C SER A 107 -19.00 2.52 9.21
N GLY A 108 -18.81 2.28 10.51
CA GLY A 108 -17.93 1.22 11.01
C GLY A 108 -18.31 -0.18 10.48
N GLU A 109 -19.60 -0.46 10.34
CA GLU A 109 -20.10 -1.70 9.74
C GLU A 109 -19.64 -1.86 8.28
N ASN A 110 -19.74 -0.81 7.47
CA ASN A 110 -19.27 -0.87 6.08
C ASN A 110 -17.74 -1.01 6.03
N ALA A 111 -17.01 -0.29 6.88
CA ALA A 111 -15.55 -0.38 6.96
C ALA A 111 -15.09 -1.82 7.24
N LYS A 112 -15.72 -2.51 8.21
CA LYS A 112 -15.48 -3.94 8.49
C LYS A 112 -15.83 -4.83 7.31
N ARG A 113 -16.95 -4.56 6.63
CA ARG A 113 -17.39 -5.32 5.45
C ARG A 113 -16.38 -5.24 4.29
N VAL A 114 -15.81 -4.07 4.05
CA VAL A 114 -14.91 -3.82 2.92
C VAL A 114 -13.44 -4.13 3.23
N TYR A 115 -13.07 -4.30 4.50
CA TYR A 115 -11.70 -4.59 4.94
C TYR A 115 -11.06 -5.79 4.22
N LYS A 116 -11.83 -6.85 3.94
CA LYS A 116 -11.34 -8.01 3.16
C LYS A 116 -10.74 -7.63 1.79
N TYR A 117 -11.25 -6.59 1.15
CA TYR A 117 -10.70 -6.07 -0.11
C TYR A 117 -9.38 -5.35 0.13
N SER A 118 -9.25 -4.64 1.25
CA SER A 118 -7.97 -4.08 1.67
C SER A 118 -6.91 -5.15 1.89
N VAL A 119 -7.27 -6.28 2.52
CA VAL A 119 -6.38 -7.44 2.70
C VAL A 119 -5.94 -8.01 1.35
N ALA A 120 -6.81 -8.02 0.35
CA ALA A 120 -6.50 -8.50 -0.99
C ALA A 120 -5.57 -7.57 -1.80
N TYR A 121 -5.47 -6.29 -1.44
CA TYR A 121 -4.67 -5.28 -2.16
C TYR A 121 -3.22 -5.74 -2.45
N PRO A 122 -2.37 -6.08 -1.45
CA PRO A 122 -0.99 -6.48 -1.71
C PRO A 122 -0.89 -7.71 -2.63
N TYR A 123 -1.86 -8.62 -2.61
CA TYR A 123 -1.87 -9.77 -3.51
C TYR A 123 -2.18 -9.37 -4.95
N VAL A 124 -3.24 -8.57 -5.16
CA VAL A 124 -3.67 -8.16 -6.50
C VAL A 124 -2.62 -7.27 -7.16
N VAL A 125 -2.21 -6.20 -6.48
CA VAL A 125 -1.26 -5.23 -7.04
C VAL A 125 0.17 -5.78 -7.01
N GLY A 126 0.55 -6.54 -5.98
CA GLY A 126 1.84 -7.22 -5.93
C GLY A 126 2.02 -8.26 -7.04
N THR A 127 0.94 -8.94 -7.46
CA THR A 127 0.99 -9.88 -8.61
C THR A 127 1.41 -9.17 -9.89
N VAL A 128 0.99 -7.92 -10.11
CA VAL A 128 1.38 -7.14 -11.30
C VAL A 128 2.89 -6.95 -11.35
N ALA A 129 3.53 -6.61 -10.22
CA ALA A 129 4.98 -6.53 -10.13
C ALA A 129 5.67 -7.90 -10.22
N GLY A 130 5.13 -8.90 -9.51
CA GLY A 130 5.70 -10.24 -9.41
C GLY A 130 5.75 -10.97 -10.75
N VAL A 131 4.66 -10.93 -11.53
CA VAL A 131 4.61 -11.56 -12.86
C VAL A 131 5.61 -10.92 -13.81
N GLN A 132 5.73 -9.59 -13.80
CA GLN A 132 6.72 -8.88 -14.61
C GLN A 132 8.15 -9.25 -14.24
N LEU A 133 8.45 -9.31 -12.93
CA LEU A 133 9.77 -9.68 -12.44
C LEU A 133 10.14 -11.12 -12.85
N VAL A 134 9.25 -12.08 -12.62
CA VAL A 134 9.48 -13.48 -12.98
C VAL A 134 9.63 -13.64 -14.50
N ALA A 135 8.77 -13.00 -15.29
CA ALA A 135 8.87 -13.02 -16.74
C ALA A 135 10.23 -12.49 -17.21
N TRP A 136 10.68 -11.36 -16.65
CA TRP A 136 11.99 -10.79 -16.98
C TRP A 136 13.14 -11.76 -16.66
N ILE A 137 13.16 -12.35 -15.46
CA ILE A 137 14.19 -13.32 -15.06
C ILE A 137 14.22 -14.52 -16.01
N VAL A 138 13.06 -15.06 -16.38
CA VAL A 138 12.95 -16.22 -17.28
C VAL A 138 13.47 -15.88 -18.68
N PHE A 139 13.02 -14.77 -19.27
CA PHE A 139 13.47 -14.37 -20.61
C PHE A 139 14.95 -14.05 -20.67
N GLU A 140 15.51 -13.44 -19.61
CA GLU A 140 16.94 -13.15 -19.57
C GLU A 140 17.78 -14.42 -19.40
N SER A 141 17.32 -15.36 -18.58
CA SER A 141 17.99 -16.66 -18.42
C SER A 141 18.02 -17.47 -19.73
N LEU A 142 16.96 -17.39 -20.55
CA LEU A 142 16.89 -18.08 -21.84
C LEU A 142 17.83 -17.49 -22.91
N LYS A 143 18.16 -16.18 -22.84
CA LYS A 143 19.13 -15.56 -23.77
C LYS A 143 20.57 -15.95 -23.49
N LEU A 144 20.85 -16.49 -22.30
CA LEU A 144 22.18 -16.92 -21.86
C LEU A 144 22.48 -18.39 -22.21
N LEU A 145 21.50 -19.12 -22.78
CA LEU A 145 21.60 -20.50 -23.27
C LEU A 145 21.75 -20.51 -24.80
#